data_AF-A0A1X0QCW4-F1
#
_entry.id   AF-A0A1X0QCW4-F1
#
_cell.length_a   1.000
_cell.length_b   1.000
_cell.length_c   1.000
_cell.angle_alpha   90.00
_cell.angle_beta   90.00
_cell.angle_gamma   90.00
#
_symmetry.space_group_name_H-M   'P 1'
#
loop_
_entity.id
_entity.type
_entity.pdbx_description
1 polymer ?
#
loop_
_entity_poly.entity_id
_entity_poly.type
_entity_poly.pdbx_seq_one_letter_code
_entity_poly.pdbx_strand_id
1 'polypeptide(L)'
;MNSQTNFKIPAGYKTAVINYGSIATMLTPEEKINEITHKWEVYVNAPEGFIKSVTYRLHETFVNPVVTITKKPFMIQQLGWGEFTIQIKVTLFNNDKLHFSHFLKLHGPTNVVKSDKIDTVFYRGQFNFPDQQEIFDDSDEFYRIEKAIDKTIEELERLEEQ
;
A
#
# COMPACT_ATOMS: atom_id res chain seq x y z
N MET A 1 2.32 -15.30 -34.46
CA MET A 1 2.81 -14.00 -34.95
C MET A 1 2.98 -13.09 -33.74
N ASN A 2 4.20 -12.98 -33.21
CA ASN A 2 4.48 -12.16 -32.02
C ASN A 2 4.69 -10.72 -32.45
N SER A 3 3.67 -9.88 -32.34
CA SER A 3 3.82 -8.44 -32.43
C SER A 3 4.41 -7.91 -31.13
N GLN A 4 5.74 -8.06 -30.97
CA GLN A 4 6.49 -7.25 -30.01
C GLN A 4 6.48 -5.81 -30.54
N THR A 5 5.50 -5.02 -30.10
CA THR A 5 5.49 -3.58 -30.30
C THR A 5 6.71 -2.99 -29.60
N ASN A 6 7.77 -2.71 -30.37
CA ASN A 6 8.96 -1.99 -29.94
C ASN A 6 8.58 -0.53 -29.61
N PHE A 7 8.03 -0.31 -28.42
CA PHE A 7 7.85 1.03 -27.88
C PHE A 7 9.24 1.60 -27.54
N LYS A 8 9.69 2.61 -28.30
CA LYS A 8 10.88 3.37 -27.94
C LYS A 8 10.56 4.21 -26.70
N ILE A 9 11.21 3.91 -25.59
CA ILE A 9 11.15 4.72 -24.38
C ILE A 9 11.71 6.12 -24.72
N PRO A 10 10.97 7.21 -24.45
CA PRO A 10 11.48 8.56 -24.73
C PRO A 10 12.76 8.84 -23.95
N ALA A 11 13.68 9.62 -24.53
CA ALA A 11 14.96 9.93 -23.92
C ALA A 11 14.77 10.54 -22.51
N GLY A 12 15.50 10.01 -21.53
CA GLY A 12 15.43 10.46 -20.13
C GLY A 12 14.30 9.83 -19.29
N TYR A 13 13.46 8.97 -19.86
CA TYR A 13 12.51 8.16 -19.09
C TYR A 13 13.05 6.76 -18.81
N LYS A 14 12.58 6.21 -17.69
CA LYS A 14 12.70 4.80 -17.31
C LYS A 14 11.30 4.21 -17.15
N THR A 15 11.22 2.89 -17.10
CA THR A 15 9.96 2.16 -16.89
C THR A 15 9.97 1.40 -15.58
N ALA A 16 8.85 1.35 -14.88
CA ALA A 16 8.62 0.46 -13.74
C ALA A 16 7.31 -0.29 -13.93
N VAL A 17 7.22 -1.51 -13.39
CA VAL A 17 5.99 -2.29 -13.37
C VAL A 17 5.28 -2.04 -12.05
N ILE A 18 4.00 -1.69 -12.11
CA ILE A 18 3.13 -1.57 -10.94
C ILE A 18 2.03 -2.63 -11.07
N ASN A 19 1.86 -3.41 -10.02
CA ASN A 19 0.74 -4.33 -9.86
C ASN A 19 -0.22 -3.75 -8.83
N TYR A 20 -1.51 -3.67 -9.15
CA TYR A 20 -2.55 -3.29 -8.21
C TYR A 20 -3.78 -4.13 -8.45
N GLY A 21 -4.55 -4.37 -7.40
CA GLY A 21 -5.69 -5.25 -7.50
C GLY A 21 -6.44 -5.38 -6.20
N SER A 22 -7.40 -6.29 -6.21
CA SER A 22 -8.18 -6.65 -5.03
C SER A 22 -8.37 -8.14 -4.92
N ILE A 23 -8.47 -8.61 -3.67
CA ILE A 23 -8.89 -9.96 -3.33
C ILE A 23 -10.12 -9.84 -2.44
N ALA A 24 -11.17 -10.58 -2.77
CA ALA A 24 -12.40 -10.65 -1.99
C ALA A 24 -12.68 -12.10 -1.63
N THR A 25 -13.05 -12.34 -0.39
CA THR A 25 -13.39 -13.65 0.15
C THR A 25 -14.79 -13.57 0.76
N MET A 26 -15.66 -14.47 0.32
CA MET A 26 -16.98 -14.64 0.92
C MET A 26 -16.84 -15.12 2.35
N LEU A 27 -17.51 -14.44 3.27
CA LEU A 27 -17.53 -14.78 4.69
C LEU A 27 -18.27 -16.10 4.92
N THR A 28 -17.81 -16.88 5.90
CA THR A 28 -18.54 -18.07 6.33
C THR A 28 -19.86 -17.67 7.01
N PRO A 29 -20.84 -18.59 7.13
CA PRO A 29 -22.09 -18.29 7.84
C PRO A 29 -21.88 -17.78 9.27
N GLU A 30 -20.83 -18.24 9.96
CA GLU A 30 -20.52 -17.79 11.33
C GLU A 30 -19.90 -16.38 11.37
N GLU A 31 -19.21 -15.95 10.31
CA GLU A 31 -18.55 -14.65 10.23
C GLU A 31 -19.46 -13.53 9.69
N LYS A 32 -20.60 -13.89 9.07
CA LYS A 32 -21.52 -12.90 8.50
C LYS A 32 -22.18 -12.08 9.60
N ILE A 33 -22.08 -10.76 9.46
CA ILE A 33 -22.71 -9.78 10.36
C ILE A 33 -23.69 -8.96 9.53
N ASN A 34 -24.99 -9.11 9.83
CA ASN A 34 -26.07 -8.44 9.10
C ASN A 34 -25.98 -8.70 7.58
N GLU A 35 -25.91 -7.63 6.77
CA GLU A 35 -25.84 -7.68 5.31
C GLU A 35 -24.40 -7.82 4.78
N ILE A 36 -23.38 -7.83 5.66
CA ILE A 36 -21.98 -7.96 5.24
C ILE A 36 -21.72 -9.40 4.78
N THR A 37 -21.28 -9.53 3.52
CA THR A 37 -21.09 -10.83 2.87
C THR A 37 -19.65 -11.17 2.56
N HIS A 38 -18.78 -10.17 2.40
CA HIS A 38 -17.40 -10.37 1.98
C HIS A 38 -16.41 -9.61 2.87
N LYS A 39 -15.26 -10.22 3.04
CA LYS A 39 -14.01 -9.56 3.42
C LYS A 39 -13.22 -9.28 2.15
N TRP A 40 -12.74 -8.07 1.97
CA TRP A 40 -11.98 -7.71 0.79
C TRP A 40 -10.77 -6.85 1.13
N GLU A 41 -9.76 -6.94 0.29
CA GLU A 41 -8.55 -6.15 0.34
C GLU A 41 -8.26 -5.55 -1.03
N VAL A 42 -7.71 -4.33 -1.04
CA VAL A 42 -7.15 -3.70 -2.24
C VAL A 42 -5.72 -3.32 -1.95
N TYR A 43 -4.84 -3.51 -2.92
CA TYR A 43 -3.40 -3.37 -2.73
C TYR A 43 -2.71 -2.75 -3.95
N VAL A 44 -1.52 -2.20 -3.70
CA VAL A 44 -0.58 -1.74 -4.73
C VAL A 44 0.81 -2.24 -4.40
N ASN A 45 1.49 -2.80 -5.40
CA ASN A 45 2.85 -3.29 -5.35
C ASN A 45 3.66 -2.66 -6.48
N ALA A 46 4.86 -2.21 -6.15
CA ALA A 46 5.85 -1.67 -7.07
C ALA A 46 7.25 -1.98 -6.51
N PRO A 47 8.33 -1.72 -7.26
CA PRO A 47 9.68 -1.86 -6.74
C PRO A 47 9.89 -1.03 -5.46
N GLU A 48 10.81 -1.48 -4.62
CA GLU A 48 11.14 -0.80 -3.36
C GLU A 48 11.68 0.61 -3.60
N GLY A 49 11.35 1.56 -2.72
CA GLY A 49 11.74 2.97 -2.89
C GLY A 49 11.04 3.68 -4.06
N PHE A 50 10.05 3.05 -4.72
CA PHE A 50 9.30 3.69 -5.81
C PHE A 50 8.11 4.53 -5.31
N ILE A 51 7.33 3.97 -4.38
CA ILE A 51 6.10 4.57 -3.86
C ILE A 51 6.38 5.29 -2.54
N LYS A 52 6.03 6.58 -2.48
CA LYS A 52 6.03 7.39 -1.26
C LYS A 52 4.74 7.23 -0.46
N SER A 53 3.60 7.18 -1.14
CA SER A 53 2.31 6.90 -0.50
C SER A 53 1.26 6.45 -1.52
N VAL A 54 0.24 5.73 -1.04
CA VAL A 54 -0.94 5.37 -1.82
C VAL A 54 -2.17 5.92 -1.13
N THR A 55 -3.03 6.59 -1.87
CA THR A 55 -4.34 7.05 -1.40
C THR A 55 -5.43 6.28 -2.13
N TYR A 56 -6.26 5.58 -1.38
CA TYR A 56 -7.48 4.92 -1.85
C TYR A 56 -8.67 5.83 -1.59
N ARG A 57 -9.49 6.07 -2.60
CA ARG A 57 -10.83 6.63 -2.42
C ARG A 57 -11.86 5.53 -2.63
N LEU A 58 -12.56 5.21 -1.54
CA LEU A 58 -13.65 4.27 -1.44
C LEU A 58 -14.98 4.94 -1.77
N HIS A 59 -16.05 4.17 -1.74
CA HIS A 59 -17.41 4.68 -1.85
C HIS A 59 -17.76 5.61 -0.67
N GLU A 60 -18.63 6.59 -0.88
CA GLU A 60 -18.97 7.64 0.10
C GLU A 60 -19.69 7.10 1.36
N THR A 61 -20.20 5.87 1.29
CA THR A 61 -20.87 5.19 2.41
C THR A 61 -19.90 4.76 3.51
N PHE A 62 -18.59 4.73 3.26
CA PHE A 62 -17.60 4.42 4.28
C PHE A 62 -17.35 5.66 5.16
N VAL A 63 -17.23 5.47 6.49
CA VAL A 63 -16.93 6.56 7.45
C VAL A 63 -15.66 7.32 7.06
N ASN A 64 -14.63 6.58 6.62
CA ASN A 64 -13.39 7.14 6.10
C ASN A 64 -13.25 6.73 4.62
N PRO A 65 -13.89 7.48 3.69
CA PRO A 65 -13.89 7.12 2.28
C PRO A 65 -12.55 7.42 1.61
N VAL A 66 -11.63 8.14 2.27
CA VAL A 66 -10.29 8.40 1.76
C VAL A 66 -9.26 7.89 2.77
N VAL A 67 -8.47 6.92 2.36
CA VAL A 67 -7.42 6.31 3.20
C VAL A 67 -6.07 6.48 2.52
N THR A 68 -5.10 7.03 3.23
CA THR A 68 -3.72 7.18 2.74
C THR A 68 -2.78 6.31 3.54
N ILE A 69 -2.03 5.47 2.83
CA ILE A 69 -1.01 4.57 3.38
C ILE A 69 0.37 5.07 2.93
N THR A 70 1.28 5.27 3.88
CA THR A 70 2.63 5.82 3.64
C THR A 70 3.74 4.79 3.83
N LYS A 71 3.46 3.66 4.47
CA LYS A 71 4.40 2.55 4.68
C LYS A 71 3.85 1.26 4.06
N LYS A 72 4.73 0.43 3.51
CA LYS A 72 4.38 -0.89 2.98
C LYS A 72 3.90 -1.80 4.14
N PRO A 73 2.92 -2.70 3.94
CA PRO A 73 2.16 -2.97 2.72
C PRO A 73 1.19 -1.85 2.36
N PHE A 74 1.22 -1.39 1.09
CA PHE A 74 0.22 -0.45 0.57
C PHE A 74 -1.06 -1.20 0.27
N MET A 75 -1.81 -1.50 1.33
CA MET A 75 -3.00 -2.32 1.29
C MET A 75 -3.98 -1.82 2.34
N ILE A 76 -5.26 -1.96 2.03
CA ILE A 76 -6.34 -1.81 3.01
C ILE A 76 -7.20 -3.06 2.97
N GLN A 77 -7.78 -3.41 4.11
CA GLN A 77 -8.70 -4.52 4.26
C GLN A 77 -9.99 -3.99 4.88
N GLN A 78 -11.13 -4.38 4.33
CA GLN A 78 -12.44 -3.94 4.76
C GLN A 78 -13.47 -5.06 4.62
N LEU A 79 -14.63 -4.84 5.24
CA LEU A 79 -15.81 -5.67 5.11
C LEU A 79 -16.86 -4.95 4.25
N GLY A 80 -17.61 -5.71 3.44
CA GLY A 80 -18.68 -5.13 2.64
C GLY A 80 -19.48 -6.15 1.85
N TRP A 81 -20.47 -5.64 1.13
CA TRP A 81 -21.38 -6.43 0.30
C TRP A 81 -21.52 -5.89 -1.12
N GLY A 82 -21.14 -4.63 -1.35
CA GLY A 82 -21.27 -3.95 -2.63
C GLY A 82 -19.97 -3.92 -3.43
N GLU A 83 -20.11 -4.05 -4.75
CA GLU A 83 -19.05 -3.82 -5.72
C GLU A 83 -19.01 -2.34 -6.13
N PHE A 84 -17.81 -1.78 -6.26
CA PHE A 84 -17.65 -0.36 -6.63
C PHE A 84 -16.25 -0.10 -7.20
N THR A 85 -16.09 1.05 -7.86
CA THR A 85 -14.79 1.49 -8.37
C THR A 85 -14.00 2.22 -7.29
N ILE A 86 -12.82 1.70 -6.96
CA ILE A 86 -11.83 2.32 -6.08
C ILE A 86 -10.89 3.18 -6.92
N GLN A 87 -10.79 4.47 -6.58
CA GLN A 87 -9.77 5.34 -7.18
C GLN A 87 -8.48 5.23 -6.37
N ILE A 88 -7.37 4.93 -7.05
CA ILE A 88 -6.07 4.71 -6.44
C ILE A 88 -5.12 5.80 -6.94
N LYS A 89 -4.62 6.63 -6.02
CA LYS A 89 -3.61 7.65 -6.31
C LYS A 89 -2.29 7.22 -5.68
N VAL A 90 -1.31 6.86 -6.49
CA VAL A 90 0.04 6.53 -6.06
C VAL A 90 0.90 7.79 -6.18
N THR A 91 1.50 8.23 -5.08
CA THR A 91 2.48 9.31 -5.06
C THR A 91 3.87 8.68 -5.00
N LEU A 92 4.72 9.04 -5.95
CA LEU A 92 6.10 8.56 -6.03
C LEU A 92 7.03 9.45 -5.18
N PHE A 93 8.24 8.97 -4.87
CA PHE A 93 9.25 9.75 -4.15
C PHE A 93 9.75 11.00 -4.90
N ASN A 94 9.70 11.00 -6.24
CA ASN A 94 9.96 12.19 -7.05
C ASN A 94 8.77 13.18 -7.08
N ASN A 95 7.73 12.94 -6.26
CA ASN A 95 6.46 13.68 -6.18
C ASN A 95 5.53 13.55 -7.40
N ASP A 96 5.86 12.74 -8.40
CA ASP A 96 4.92 12.40 -9.47
C ASP A 96 3.72 11.64 -8.91
N LYS A 97 2.57 11.80 -9.56
CA LYS A 97 1.30 11.17 -9.17
C LYS A 97 0.80 10.30 -10.30
N LEU A 98 0.52 9.05 -9.97
CA LEU A 98 -0.10 8.08 -10.86
C LEU A 98 -1.52 7.81 -10.37
N HIS A 99 -2.46 7.73 -11.31
CA HIS A 99 -3.87 7.53 -11.02
C HIS A 99 -4.35 6.24 -11.68
N PHE A 100 -4.95 5.36 -10.90
CA PHE A 100 -5.52 4.11 -11.35
C PHE A 100 -6.98 4.00 -10.90
N SER A 101 -7.76 3.28 -11.69
CA SER A 101 -9.16 2.99 -11.43
C SER A 101 -9.34 1.47 -11.38
N HIS A 102 -9.74 0.96 -10.21
CA HIS A 102 -9.87 -0.46 -9.96
C HIS A 102 -11.30 -0.81 -9.56
N PHE A 103 -11.95 -1.72 -10.28
CA PHE A 103 -13.30 -2.16 -9.93
C PHE A 103 -13.21 -3.31 -8.93
N LEU A 104 -13.69 -3.09 -7.71
CA LEU A 104 -13.78 -4.12 -6.68
C LEU A 104 -14.88 -5.11 -7.06
N LYS A 105 -14.45 -6.32 -7.41
CA LYS A 105 -15.34 -7.45 -7.70
C LYS A 105 -15.41 -8.38 -6.50
N LEU A 106 -16.62 -8.60 -5.98
CA LEU A 106 -16.90 -9.47 -4.85
C LEU A 106 -17.45 -10.82 -5.31
N HIS A 107 -18.29 -10.81 -6.36
CA HIS A 107 -19.00 -12.00 -6.80
C HIS A 107 -18.31 -12.66 -7.99
N GLY A 108 -18.09 -13.98 -7.87
CA GLY A 108 -17.44 -14.77 -8.90
C GLY A 108 -17.81 -16.25 -8.79
N PRO A 109 -17.20 -17.12 -9.61
CA PRO A 109 -17.49 -18.55 -9.60
C PRO A 109 -16.98 -19.27 -8.34
N THR A 110 -16.12 -18.62 -7.56
CA THR A 110 -15.43 -19.15 -6.38
C THR A 110 -15.65 -18.25 -5.18
N ASN A 111 -15.48 -18.79 -3.97
CA ASN A 111 -15.58 -18.03 -2.72
C ASN A 111 -14.49 -16.97 -2.58
N VAL A 112 -13.37 -17.13 -3.29
CA VAL A 112 -12.30 -16.13 -3.39
C VAL A 112 -12.31 -15.57 -4.80
N VAL A 113 -12.43 -14.26 -4.92
CA VAL A 113 -12.37 -13.52 -6.18
C VAL A 113 -11.15 -12.63 -6.16
N LYS A 114 -10.27 -12.83 -7.13
CA LYS A 114 -9.05 -12.04 -7.29
C LYS A 114 -9.11 -11.27 -8.61
N SER A 115 -8.78 -9.98 -8.55
CA SER A 115 -8.75 -9.10 -9.71
C SER A 115 -7.49 -8.26 -9.67
N ASP A 116 -6.51 -8.62 -10.49
CA ASP A 116 -5.22 -7.95 -10.60
C ASP A 116 -5.09 -7.20 -11.92
N LYS A 117 -4.36 -6.08 -11.89
CA LYS A 117 -3.93 -5.32 -13.05
C LYS A 117 -2.45 -5.01 -12.94
N ILE A 118 -1.76 -5.08 -14.08
CA ILE A 118 -0.33 -4.80 -14.17
C ILE A 118 -0.15 -3.72 -15.24
N ASP A 119 0.39 -2.59 -14.84
CA ASP A 119 0.68 -1.46 -15.73
C ASP A 119 2.18 -1.15 -15.73
N THR A 120 2.71 -0.85 -16.92
CA THR A 120 4.07 -0.32 -17.09
C THR A 120 4.00 1.20 -17.09
N VAL A 121 4.63 1.83 -16.11
CA VAL A 121 4.63 3.29 -15.96
C VAL A 121 5.97 3.88 -16.38
N PHE A 122 5.93 5.04 -17.03
CA PHE A 122 7.11 5.82 -17.40
C PHE A 122 7.39 6.87 -16.34
N TYR A 123 8.63 6.97 -15.88
CA TYR A 123 9.03 7.95 -14.87
C TYR A 123 10.36 8.61 -15.23
N ARG A 124 10.61 9.80 -14.66
CA ARG A 124 11.88 10.52 -14.76
C ARG A 124 12.55 10.64 -13.39
N GLY A 125 13.88 10.74 -13.40
CA GLY A 125 14.68 10.90 -12.19
C GLY A 125 15.30 9.60 -11.69
N GLN A 126 16.15 9.73 -10.67
CA GLN A 126 16.73 8.60 -9.97
C GLN A 126 15.85 8.33 -8.74
N PHE A 127 15.04 7.28 -8.81
CA PHE A 127 14.62 6.60 -7.59
C PHE A 127 15.85 5.84 -7.12
N ASN A 128 16.33 6.14 -5.92
CA ASN A 128 17.25 5.26 -5.25
C ASN A 128 16.44 4.02 -4.88
N PHE A 129 16.37 3.06 -5.81
CA PHE A 129 16.04 1.70 -5.45
C PHE A 129 17.12 1.30 -4.46
N PRO A 130 16.79 1.00 -3.20
CA PRO A 130 17.79 0.57 -2.24
C PRO A 130 18.23 -0.83 -2.66
N ASP A 131 19.14 -0.93 -3.64
CA ASP A 131 19.86 -2.18 -3.84
C ASP A 131 20.89 -2.39 -2.72
N GLN A 132 21.22 -1.37 -1.90
CA GLN A 132 22.19 -1.47 -0.80
C GLN A 132 22.03 -0.44 0.34
N GLN A 133 20.84 0.11 0.62
CA GLN A 133 20.68 0.85 1.87
C GLN A 133 20.27 -0.15 2.95
N GLU A 134 21.13 -0.33 3.95
CA GLU A 134 20.79 -1.03 5.19
C GLU A 134 19.37 -0.64 5.58
N ILE A 135 18.51 -1.63 5.75
CA ILE A 135 17.26 -1.45 6.45
C ILE A 135 17.68 -0.94 7.82
N PHE A 136 17.68 0.38 8.01
CA PHE A 136 17.66 0.94 9.34
C PHE A 136 16.30 0.51 9.87
N ASP A 137 16.33 -0.58 10.62
CA ASP A 137 15.20 -0.99 11.41
C ASP A 137 14.96 0.17 12.39
N ASP A 138 13.98 1.02 12.07
CA ASP A 138 13.53 2.10 12.97
C ASP A 138 13.25 1.53 14.39
N SER A 139 13.00 0.21 14.54
CA SER A 139 12.87 -0.44 15.85
C SER A 139 14.15 -0.40 16.69
N ASP A 140 15.34 -0.50 16.07
CA ASP A 140 16.62 -0.38 16.76
C ASP A 140 16.89 1.06 17.21
N GLU A 141 16.52 2.06 16.39
CA GLU A 141 16.63 3.47 16.78
C GLU A 141 15.64 3.80 17.91
N PHE A 142 14.39 3.36 17.80
CA PHE A 142 13.39 3.52 18.86
C PHE A 142 13.85 2.84 20.16
N TYR A 143 14.37 1.61 20.09
CA TYR A 143 14.87 0.88 21.26
C TYR A 143 16.06 1.59 21.93
N ARG A 144 16.97 2.17 21.13
CA ARG A 144 18.10 2.96 21.65
C ARG A 144 17.64 4.25 22.32
N ILE A 145 16.63 4.91 21.76
CA ILE A 145 16.04 6.12 22.33
C ILE A 145 15.31 5.79 23.64
N GLU A 146 14.46 4.76 23.66
CA GLU A 146 13.77 4.33 24.89
C GLU A 146 14.76 3.99 26.02
N LYS A 147 15.79 3.19 25.71
CA LYS A 147 16.80 2.82 26.71
C LYS A 147 17.59 4.03 27.22
N ALA A 148 17.82 5.03 26.38
CA ALA A 148 18.48 6.27 26.79
C ALA A 148 17.58 7.13 27.70
N ILE A 149 16.28 7.15 27.43
CA ILE A 149 15.28 7.81 28.27
C ILE A 149 15.21 7.13 29.64
N ASP A 150 15.04 5.81 29.67
CA ASP A 150 14.94 5.03 30.92
C ASP A 150 16.18 5.24 31.81
N LYS A 151 17.38 5.18 31.20
CA LYS A 151 18.62 5.41 31.93
C LYS A 151 18.68 6.83 32.51
N THR A 152 18.20 7.82 31.76
CA THR A 152 18.19 9.22 32.20
C THR A 152 17.20 9.42 33.35
N ILE A 153 16.04 8.74 33.31
CA ILE A 153 15.05 8.77 34.39
C ILE A 153 15.63 8.13 35.66
N GLU A 154 16.25 6.96 35.57
CA GLU A 154 16.89 6.31 36.73
C GLU A 154 18.00 7.17 37.35
N GLU A 155 18.78 7.87 36.52
CA GLU A 155 19.85 8.76 36.99
C GLU A 155 19.28 9.98 37.73
N LEU A 156 18.14 10.53 37.25
CA LEU A 156 17.44 11.64 37.91
C LEU A 156 16.83 11.21 39.25
N GLU A 157 16.20 10.04 39.31
CA GLU A 157 15.63 9.50 40.56
C GLU A 157 16.71 9.29 41.64
N ARG A 158 17.90 8.82 41.25
CA ARG A 158 19.04 8.65 42.17
C ARG A 158 19.63 9.97 42.68
N LEU A 159 19.44 11.06 41.94
CA LEU A 159 19.89 12.40 42.34
C LEU A 159 18.89 13.09 43.28
N GLU A 160 17.60 12.71 43.22
CA GLU A 160 16.57 13.21 44.14
C GLU A 160 16.60 12.52 45.51
N GLU A 161 17.22 11.33 45.61
CA GLU A 161 17.41 10.58 46.86
C GLU A 161 18.71 10.94 47.64
N GLN A 162 19.47 11.95 47.19
CA GLN A 162 20.65 12.52 47.89
C GLN A 162 20.36 13.90 48.49
#